data_AF-A0A438C406-F1
#
_entry.id   AF-A0A438C406-F1
#
_cell.length_a   1.000
_cell.length_b   1.000
_cell.length_c   1.000
_cell.angle_alpha   90.00
_cell.angle_beta   90.00
_cell.angle_gamma   90.00
#
_symmetry.space_group_name_H-M   'P 1'
#
loop_
_entity.id
_entity.type
_entity.pdbx_description
1 polymer ?
#
loop_
_entity_poly.entity_id
_entity_poly.type
_entity_poly.pdbx_seq_one_letter_code
_entity_poly.pdbx_strand_id
1 'polypeptide(L)'
;MNAIMRILRYLKNAPGKGILFAKNVDHQSIEVYIDADWADVVDDRRSTSGYFTFVGGNLVTWKSKKQNVVARSSAEAEFRGMALGLCEALWLRLLLQDLSYLSRQPIRLFCDNKAACDIAHNPVQHDCTKHVEVDRFFIKEKLDDKIVELPKIRSEDQLVDILTKAVSSKCSQNF
;
A
#
# COMPACT_ATOMS: atom_id res chain seq x y z
N MET A 1 -17.43 17.17 -12.97
CA MET A 1 -16.74 18.43 -13.37
C MET A 1 -15.84 19.02 -12.28
N ASN A 2 -16.27 19.11 -11.01
CA ASN A 2 -15.46 19.74 -9.95
C ASN A 2 -14.10 19.08 -9.68
N ALA A 3 -13.98 17.75 -9.74
CA ALA A 3 -12.70 17.05 -9.51
C ALA A 3 -11.66 17.39 -10.59
N ILE A 4 -12.05 17.37 -11.87
CA ILE A 4 -11.17 17.73 -13.00
C ILE A 4 -10.68 19.18 -12.85
N MET A 5 -11.57 20.11 -12.51
CA MET A 5 -11.20 21.51 -12.30
C MET A 5 -10.26 21.70 -11.10
N ARG A 6 -10.38 20.89 -10.05
CA ARG A 6 -9.42 20.88 -8.92
C ARG A 6 -8.03 20.43 -9.39
N ILE A 7 -7.94 19.36 -10.17
CA ILE A 7 -6.67 18.85 -10.72
C ILE A 7 -6.02 19.92 -11.60
N LEU A 8 -6.77 20.51 -12.55
CA LEU A 8 -6.26 21.56 -13.43
C LEU A 8 -5.77 22.79 -12.65
N ARG A 9 -6.48 23.19 -11.59
CA ARG A 9 -6.07 24.30 -10.72
C ARG A 9 -4.79 23.99 -9.95
N TYR A 10 -4.66 22.77 -9.42
CA TYR A 10 -3.44 22.31 -8.77
C TYR A 10 -2.24 22.35 -9.73
N LEU A 11 -2.38 21.74 -10.91
CA LEU A 11 -1.32 21.72 -11.92
C LEU A 11 -0.89 23.13 -12.35
N LYS A 12 -1.86 24.04 -12.56
CA LYS A 12 -1.58 25.44 -12.90
C LYS A 12 -0.83 26.19 -11.79
N ASN A 13 -1.17 25.92 -10.52
CA ASN A 13 -0.62 26.65 -9.38
C ASN A 13 0.70 26.06 -8.84
N ALA A 14 1.10 24.86 -9.29
CA ALA A 14 2.26 24.14 -8.78
C ALA A 14 3.20 23.60 -9.88
N PRO A 15 3.59 24.39 -10.90
CA PRO A 15 4.39 23.88 -12.03
C PRO A 15 5.79 23.42 -11.63
N GLY A 16 6.33 23.92 -10.52
CA GLY A 16 7.65 23.54 -9.99
C GLY A 16 7.63 22.46 -8.90
N LYS A 17 6.45 21.92 -8.55
CA LYS A 17 6.37 20.84 -7.55
C LYS A 17 6.63 19.50 -8.23
N GLY A 18 7.41 18.65 -7.58
CA GLY A 18 7.76 17.33 -8.06
C GLY A 18 8.18 16.42 -6.93
N ILE A 19 8.46 15.17 -7.27
CA ILE A 19 9.00 14.18 -6.33
C ILE A 19 10.52 14.39 -6.27
N LEU A 20 11.05 14.65 -5.07
CA LEU A 20 12.48 14.80 -4.86
C LEU A 20 13.10 13.43 -4.56
N PHE A 21 14.15 13.08 -5.33
CA PHE A 21 14.98 11.92 -5.05
C PHE A 21 16.24 12.36 -4.32
N ALA A 22 16.40 11.91 -3.08
CA ALA A 22 17.57 12.17 -2.25
C ALA A 22 18.44 10.92 -2.17
N LYS A 23 19.76 11.13 -2.18
CA LYS A 23 20.72 10.05 -1.93
C LYS A 23 20.78 9.75 -0.45
N ASN A 24 20.17 8.64 -0.04
CA ASN A 24 20.25 8.14 1.34
C ASN A 24 21.19 6.92 1.37
N VAL A 25 22.44 7.15 1.80
CA VAL A 25 23.48 6.10 1.79
C VAL A 25 23.20 4.99 2.81
N ASP A 26 22.63 5.37 3.95
CA ASP A 26 22.41 4.47 5.09
C ASP A 26 21.04 3.78 5.08
N HIS A 27 20.17 4.15 4.13
CA HIS A 27 18.82 3.61 4.03
C HIS A 27 18.70 2.77 2.76
N GLN A 28 18.88 1.45 2.88
CA GLN A 28 18.76 0.51 1.75
C GLN A 28 17.55 -0.41 1.88
N SER A 29 16.50 0.08 2.52
CA SER A 29 15.28 -0.67 2.75
C SER A 29 14.24 -0.40 1.66
N ILE A 30 13.41 -1.41 1.40
CA ILE A 30 12.19 -1.27 0.60
C ILE A 30 11.04 -1.18 1.60
N GLU A 31 10.29 -0.09 1.55
CA GLU A 31 9.15 0.17 2.41
C GLU A 31 7.90 0.26 1.56
N VAL A 32 6.83 -0.39 2.00
CA VAL A 32 5.57 -0.43 1.27
C VAL A 32 4.47 -0.04 2.23
N TYR A 33 3.81 1.07 1.97
CA TYR A 33 2.63 1.48 2.70
C TYR A 33 1.41 1.01 1.92
N ILE A 34 0.40 0.50 2.62
CA ILE A 34 -0.81 -0.05 2.01
C ILE A 34 -2.02 0.38 2.82
N ASP A 35 -3.06 0.78 2.12
CA ASP A 35 -4.38 1.05 2.68
C ASP A 35 -5.45 0.55 1.70
N ALA A 36 -6.67 0.32 2.20
CA ALA A 36 -7.82 0.04 1.36
C ALA A 36 -9.09 0.64 1.96
N ASP A 37 -9.82 1.42 1.16
CA ASP A 37 -11.12 1.94 1.57
C ASP A 37 -12.23 0.92 1.23
N TRP A 38 -13.00 0.51 2.23
CA TRP A 38 -13.96 -0.57 2.12
C TRP A 38 -15.34 -0.08 1.66
N ALA A 39 -15.86 -0.72 0.62
CA ALA A 39 -17.20 -0.45 0.08
C ALA A 39 -17.47 1.02 -0.31
N ASP A 40 -16.40 1.76 -0.62
CA ASP A 40 -16.39 3.18 -0.98
C ASP A 40 -17.18 3.45 -2.27
N VAL A 41 -17.08 2.56 -3.27
CA VAL A 41 -17.78 2.76 -4.54
C VAL A 41 -19.26 2.39 -4.41
N VAL A 42 -20.14 3.40 -4.45
CA VAL A 42 -21.59 3.24 -4.25
C VAL A 42 -22.24 2.29 -5.26
N ASP A 43 -21.75 2.25 -6.50
CA ASP A 43 -22.37 1.49 -7.59
C ASP A 43 -22.22 -0.03 -7.45
N ASP A 44 -21.08 -0.52 -6.97
CA ASP A 44 -20.79 -1.96 -6.87
C ASP A 44 -20.21 -2.40 -5.53
N ARG A 45 -20.10 -1.48 -4.56
CA ARG A 45 -19.57 -1.68 -3.20
C ARG A 45 -18.18 -2.31 -3.17
N ARG A 46 -17.40 -2.15 -4.23
CA ARG A 46 -16.02 -2.64 -4.28
C ARG A 46 -15.08 -1.66 -3.57
N SER A 47 -14.11 -2.23 -2.87
CA SER A 47 -13.08 -1.47 -2.18
C SER A 47 -12.07 -0.88 -3.17
N THR A 48 -11.39 0.20 -2.77
CA THR A 48 -10.25 0.76 -3.50
C THR A 48 -9.00 0.53 -2.68
N SER A 49 -8.01 -0.18 -3.23
CA SER A 49 -6.71 -0.38 -2.59
C SER A 49 -5.69 0.60 -3.15
N GLY A 50 -4.86 1.14 -2.27
CA GLY A 50 -3.71 1.96 -2.61
C GLY A 50 -2.43 1.33 -2.10
N TYR A 51 -1.32 1.68 -2.72
CA TYR A 51 0.00 1.50 -2.11
C TYR A 51 0.99 2.58 -2.54
N PHE A 52 1.96 2.79 -1.67
CA PHE A 52 3.19 3.55 -1.95
C PHE A 52 4.39 2.65 -1.68
N THR A 53 5.33 2.58 -2.61
CA THR A 53 6.58 1.84 -2.45
C THR A 53 7.76 2.80 -2.49
N PHE A 54 8.52 2.80 -1.40
CA PHE A 54 9.74 3.56 -1.25
C PHE A 54 10.97 2.65 -1.35
N VAL A 55 12.00 3.16 -2.01
CA VAL A 55 13.33 2.54 -2.07
C VAL A 55 14.33 3.57 -1.59
N GLY A 56 15.02 3.25 -0.50
CA GLY A 56 15.99 4.18 0.08
C GLY A 56 15.39 5.51 0.54
N GLY A 57 14.14 5.49 1.02
CA GLY A 57 13.41 6.70 1.42
C GLY A 57 12.87 7.53 0.25
N ASN A 58 13.01 7.08 -0.99
CA ASN A 58 12.47 7.76 -2.18
C ASN A 58 11.24 7.04 -2.69
N LEU A 59 10.17 7.78 -3.01
CA LEU A 59 8.97 7.21 -3.59
C LEU A 59 9.24 6.76 -5.04
N VAL A 60 9.18 5.46 -5.31
CA VAL A 60 9.50 4.89 -6.64
C VAL A 60 8.24 4.45 -7.38
N THR A 61 7.28 3.83 -6.68
CA THR A 61 6.02 3.41 -7.29
C THR A 61 4.82 3.70 -6.40
N TRP A 62 3.68 3.94 -7.03
CA TRP A 62 2.41 4.13 -6.36
C TRP A 62 1.27 3.68 -7.26
N LYS A 63 0.17 3.26 -6.65
CA LYS A 63 -1.01 2.81 -7.40
C LYS A 63 -2.25 2.97 -6.55
N SER A 64 -3.32 3.40 -7.18
CA SER A 64 -4.68 3.29 -6.65
C SER A 64 -5.46 2.39 -7.59
N LYS A 65 -6.08 1.34 -7.07
CA LYS A 65 -6.79 0.34 -7.86
C LYS A 65 -8.05 -0.12 -7.15
N LYS A 66 -9.17 -0.02 -7.86
CA LYS A 66 -10.43 -0.65 -7.46
C LYS A 66 -10.27 -2.17 -7.46
N GLN A 67 -10.64 -2.82 -6.37
CA GLN A 67 -10.60 -4.27 -6.25
C GLN A 67 -11.59 -4.91 -7.24
N ASN A 68 -11.22 -6.05 -7.80
CA ASN A 68 -12.08 -6.77 -8.74
C ASN A 68 -13.23 -7.51 -8.04
N VAL A 69 -13.06 -7.81 -6.76
CA VAL A 69 -13.99 -8.57 -5.93
C VAL A 69 -14.48 -7.67 -4.79
N VAL A 70 -15.72 -7.87 -4.38
CA VAL A 70 -16.30 -7.19 -3.21
C VAL A 70 -15.76 -7.84 -1.94
N ALA A 71 -15.03 -7.07 -1.13
CA ALA A 71 -14.59 -7.51 0.19
C ALA A 71 -15.74 -7.43 1.20
N ARG A 72 -15.83 -8.40 2.11
CA ARG A 72 -16.90 -8.50 3.11
C ARG A 72 -16.56 -7.80 4.42
N SER A 73 -15.32 -7.35 4.58
CA SER A 73 -14.85 -6.55 5.72
C SER A 73 -13.71 -5.62 5.30
N SER A 74 -13.44 -4.60 6.11
CA SER A 74 -12.26 -3.73 5.92
C SER A 74 -10.95 -4.51 6.04
N ALA A 75 -10.87 -5.43 7.01
CA ALA A 75 -9.70 -6.31 7.16
C ALA A 75 -9.45 -7.16 5.92
N GLU A 76 -10.50 -7.71 5.28
CA GLU A 76 -10.36 -8.44 4.02
C GLU A 76 -9.90 -7.52 2.88
N ALA A 77 -10.45 -6.31 2.79
CA ALA A 77 -10.07 -5.34 1.77
C ALA A 77 -8.58 -4.98 1.89
N GLU A 78 -8.11 -4.66 3.09
CA GLU A 78 -6.71 -4.34 3.34
C GLU A 78 -5.80 -5.55 3.15
N PHE A 79 -6.24 -6.74 3.56
CA PHE A 79 -5.48 -7.97 3.33
C PHE A 79 -5.24 -8.27 1.85
N ARG A 80 -6.28 -8.10 1.02
CA ARG A 80 -6.15 -8.18 -0.45
C ARG A 80 -5.23 -7.07 -0.99
N GLY A 81 -5.30 -5.87 -0.42
CA GLY A 81 -4.37 -4.78 -0.73
C GLY A 81 -2.92 -5.16 -0.42
N MET A 82 -2.68 -5.80 0.73
CA MET A 82 -1.36 -6.27 1.16
C MET A 82 -0.74 -7.25 0.16
N ALA A 83 -1.51 -8.24 -0.32
CA ALA A 83 -1.04 -9.19 -1.30
C ALA A 83 -0.60 -8.50 -2.61
N LEU A 84 -1.39 -7.52 -3.08
CA LEU A 84 -1.06 -6.76 -4.28
C LEU A 84 0.19 -5.90 -4.11
N GLY A 85 0.28 -5.12 -3.03
CA GLY A 85 1.45 -4.27 -2.78
C GLY A 85 2.71 -5.09 -2.55
N LEU A 86 2.59 -6.26 -1.90
CA LEU A 86 3.70 -7.17 -1.70
C LEU A 86 4.21 -7.78 -3.03
N CYS A 87 3.32 -8.20 -3.92
CA CYS A 87 3.72 -8.69 -5.25
C CYS A 87 4.56 -7.67 -6.01
N GLU A 88 4.13 -6.41 -6.01
CA GLU A 88 4.82 -5.30 -6.68
C GLU A 88 6.17 -5.01 -6.01
N ALA A 89 6.25 -5.09 -4.69
CA ALA A 89 7.49 -4.92 -3.94
C ALA A 89 8.51 -6.05 -4.17
N LEU A 90 8.04 -7.30 -4.27
CA LEU A 90 8.89 -8.44 -4.62
C LEU A 90 9.43 -8.30 -6.04
N TRP A 91 8.59 -7.91 -6.99
CA TRP A 91 9.02 -7.64 -8.36
C TRP A 91 10.08 -6.53 -8.39
N LEU A 92 9.86 -5.44 -7.67
CA LEU A 92 10.82 -4.34 -7.56
C LEU A 92 12.13 -4.80 -6.91
N ARG A 93 12.08 -5.65 -5.88
CA ARG A 93 13.26 -6.22 -5.24
C ARG A 93 14.10 -7.05 -6.24
N LEU A 94 13.46 -7.87 -7.06
CA LEU A 94 14.14 -8.65 -8.10
C LEU A 94 14.78 -7.73 -9.15
N LEU A 95 14.04 -6.73 -9.63
CA LEU A 95 14.56 -5.73 -10.58
C LEU A 95 15.79 -5.00 -10.01
N LEU A 96 15.75 -4.61 -8.74
CA LEU A 96 16.88 -3.97 -8.07
C LEU A 96 18.08 -4.91 -7.95
N GLN A 97 17.86 -6.20 -7.69
CA GLN A 97 18.93 -7.19 -7.67
C GLN A 97 19.61 -7.34 -9.04
N ASP A 98 18.83 -7.36 -10.13
CA ASP A 98 19.36 -7.40 -11.50
C ASP A 98 20.21 -6.15 -11.82
N LEU A 99 19.85 -5.01 -11.24
CA LEU A 99 20.61 -3.75 -11.32
C LEU A 99 21.79 -3.68 -10.34
N SER A 100 22.18 -4.80 -9.72
CA SER A 100 23.25 -4.90 -8.73
C SER A 100 23.01 -4.10 -7.44
N TYR A 101 21.76 -3.74 -7.15
CA TYR A 101 21.35 -3.13 -5.88
C TYR A 101 20.86 -4.21 -4.91
N LEU A 102 21.74 -4.64 -4.00
CA LEU A 102 21.47 -5.71 -3.05
C LEU A 102 20.81 -5.18 -1.77
N SER A 103 19.48 -5.14 -1.74
CA SER A 103 18.75 -5.01 -0.47
C SER A 103 18.79 -6.33 0.31
N ARG A 104 19.59 -6.35 1.37
CA ARG A 104 19.66 -7.48 2.33
C ARG A 104 18.60 -7.42 3.41
N GLN A 105 17.93 -6.28 3.55
CA GLN A 105 16.89 -6.09 4.57
C GLN A 105 15.56 -6.71 4.09
N PRO A 106 14.71 -7.15 5.02
CA PRO A 106 13.34 -7.52 4.69
C PRO A 106 12.57 -6.32 4.14
N ILE A 107 11.57 -6.59 3.30
CA ILE A 107 10.63 -5.56 2.84
C ILE A 107 9.74 -5.20 4.02
N ARG A 108 9.62 -3.91 4.32
CA ARG A 108 8.80 -3.41 5.43
C ARG A 108 7.43 -3.06 4.90
N LEU A 109 6.44 -3.87 5.25
CA LEU A 109 5.06 -3.73 4.83
C LEU A 109 4.26 -3.04 5.94
N PHE A 110 3.83 -1.80 5.71
CA PHE A 110 3.07 -1.00 6.65
C PHE A 110 1.58 -1.06 6.32
N CYS A 111 0.80 -1.53 7.29
CA CYS A 111 -0.66 -1.64 7.25
C CYS A 111 -1.19 -1.23 8.63
N ASP A 112 -2.18 -0.35 8.67
CA ASP A 112 -2.70 0.21 9.93
C ASP A 112 -3.85 -0.60 10.53
N ASN A 113 -4.47 -1.50 9.75
CA ASN A 113 -5.47 -2.42 10.28
C ASN A 113 -4.86 -3.62 10.99
N LYS A 114 -4.96 -3.56 12.32
CA LYS A 114 -4.51 -4.62 13.23
C LYS A 114 -5.11 -5.98 12.87
N ALA A 115 -6.38 -6.05 12.51
CA ALA A 115 -7.00 -7.34 12.19
C ALA A 115 -6.37 -7.97 10.92
N ALA A 116 -6.05 -7.15 9.91
CA ALA A 116 -5.36 -7.62 8.72
C ALA A 116 -3.94 -8.10 9.04
N CYS A 117 -3.20 -7.35 9.87
CA CYS A 117 -1.88 -7.73 10.37
C CYS A 117 -1.91 -9.02 11.21
N ASP A 118 -2.92 -9.17 12.07
CA ASP A 118 -3.08 -10.36 12.92
C ASP A 118 -3.39 -11.60 12.06
N ILE A 119 -4.23 -11.47 11.03
CA ILE A 119 -4.53 -12.55 10.07
C ILE A 119 -3.25 -12.99 9.33
N ALA A 120 -2.34 -12.06 9.04
CA ALA A 120 -1.07 -12.37 8.37
C ALA A 120 -0.12 -13.20 9.27
N HIS A 121 -0.05 -12.88 10.57
CA HIS A 121 0.83 -13.57 11.53
C HIS A 121 0.24 -14.88 12.06
N ASN A 122 -1.05 -14.88 12.39
CA ASN A 122 -1.74 -16.04 12.93
C ASN A 122 -2.89 -16.47 12.00
N PRO A 123 -2.64 -17.50 11.17
CA PRO A 123 -3.62 -17.94 10.20
C PRO A 123 -4.85 -18.62 10.83
N VAL A 124 -4.88 -18.92 12.13
CA VAL A 124 -5.97 -19.69 12.76
C VAL A 124 -7.25 -18.86 12.90
N GLN A 125 -8.01 -18.75 11.82
CA GLN A 125 -9.44 -18.46 11.84
C GLN A 125 -10.14 -19.43 10.89
N HIS A 126 -10.99 -20.28 11.47
CA HIS A 126 -11.81 -21.23 10.73
C HIS A 126 -13.11 -20.54 10.26
N ASP A 127 -13.37 -20.67 8.95
CA ASP A 127 -14.62 -20.43 8.21
C ASP A 127 -14.88 -19.12 7.42
N CYS A 128 -14.36 -17.94 7.77
CA CYS A 128 -14.77 -16.69 7.09
C CYS A 128 -13.84 -16.16 5.98
N THR A 129 -12.62 -16.68 5.82
CA THR A 129 -11.57 -16.13 4.92
C THR A 129 -11.19 -17.06 3.75
N LYS A 130 -11.98 -18.11 3.47
CA LYS A 130 -11.70 -19.09 2.39
C LYS A 130 -11.49 -18.42 1.02
N HIS A 131 -12.13 -17.28 0.77
CA HIS A 131 -12.00 -16.52 -0.48
C HIS A 131 -10.71 -15.69 -0.63
N VAL A 132 -9.86 -15.65 0.39
CA VAL A 132 -8.53 -15.01 0.42
C VAL A 132 -7.42 -15.98 0.82
N GLU A 133 -7.69 -17.29 0.73
CA GLU A 133 -6.78 -18.31 1.23
C GLU A 133 -5.42 -18.30 0.51
N VAL A 134 -5.42 -18.09 -0.82
CA VAL A 134 -4.20 -17.98 -1.63
C VAL A 134 -3.34 -16.80 -1.16
N ASP A 135 -3.95 -15.62 -1.01
CA ASP A 135 -3.26 -14.41 -0.53
C ASP A 135 -2.68 -14.64 0.88
N ARG A 136 -3.39 -15.41 1.72
CA ARG A 136 -2.96 -15.74 3.07
C ARG A 136 -1.73 -16.63 3.09
N PHE A 137 -1.74 -17.72 2.32
CA PHE A 137 -0.55 -18.58 2.21
C PHE A 137 0.63 -17.82 1.61
N PHE A 138 0.39 -17.01 0.59
CA PHE A 138 1.41 -16.18 -0.04
C PHE A 138 2.08 -15.22 0.95
N ILE A 139 1.31 -14.41 1.68
CA ILE A 139 1.87 -13.46 2.65
C ILE A 139 2.58 -14.19 3.79
N LYS A 140 1.98 -15.28 4.30
CA LYS A 140 2.55 -16.08 5.38
C LYS A 140 3.91 -16.67 5.00
N GLU A 141 4.02 -17.26 3.81
CA GLU A 141 5.29 -17.81 3.31
C GLU A 141 6.39 -16.75 3.32
N LYS A 142 6.10 -15.52 2.87
CA LYS A 142 7.10 -14.43 2.84
C LYS A 142 7.47 -13.89 4.22
N LEU A 143 6.57 -13.97 5.19
CA LEU A 143 6.85 -13.65 6.59
C LEU A 143 7.72 -14.74 7.23
N ASP A 144 7.37 -16.01 7.02
CA ASP A 144 8.11 -17.16 7.56
C ASP A 144 9.55 -17.23 6.98
N ASP A 145 9.72 -16.91 5.69
CA ASP A 145 11.01 -16.79 5.00
C ASP A 145 11.83 -15.55 5.41
N LYS A 146 11.25 -14.65 6.24
CA LYS A 146 11.84 -13.35 6.62
C LYS A 146 12.18 -12.46 5.43
N ILE A 147 11.47 -12.63 4.32
CA ILE A 147 11.58 -11.76 3.14
C ILE A 147 10.84 -10.44 3.41
N VAL A 148 9.78 -10.51 4.22
CA VAL A 148 8.88 -9.41 4.58
C VAL A 148 8.79 -9.32 6.09
N GLU A 149 8.64 -8.09 6.60
CA GLU A 149 8.22 -7.81 7.96
C GLU A 149 7.01 -6.88 7.97
N LEU A 150 6.15 -7.03 8.98
CA LEU A 150 4.93 -6.24 9.18
C LEU A 150 5.07 -5.35 10.45
N PRO A 151 5.86 -4.28 10.39
CA PRO A 151 5.98 -3.33 11.49
C PRO A 151 4.65 -2.62 11.75
N LYS A 152 4.37 -2.35 13.03
CA LYS A 152 3.17 -1.62 13.44
C LYS A 152 3.32 -0.13 13.10
N ILE A 153 2.32 0.42 12.43
CA ILE A 153 2.19 1.84 12.13
C ILE A 153 0.93 2.41 12.78
N ARG A 154 0.90 3.72 13.00
CA ARG A 154 -0.31 4.45 13.40
C ARG A 154 -1.03 4.94 12.16
N SER A 155 -2.37 4.96 12.17
CA SER A 155 -3.15 5.45 11.03
C SER A 155 -2.85 6.92 10.65
N GLU A 156 -2.34 7.73 11.59
CA GLU A 156 -1.89 9.11 11.31
C GLU A 156 -0.64 9.19 10.41
N ASP A 157 0.17 8.13 10.39
CA ASP A 157 1.37 8.02 9.56
C ASP A 157 1.09 7.27 8.24
N GLN A 158 -0.17 6.88 7.98
CA GLN A 158 -0.57 6.14 6.79
C GLN A 158 -0.63 7.07 5.58
N LEU A 159 0.46 7.11 4.81
CA LEU A 159 0.57 7.97 3.62
C LEU A 159 -0.48 7.63 2.55
N VAL A 160 -0.91 6.37 2.47
CA VAL A 160 -1.74 5.84 1.38
C VAL A 160 -3.19 6.29 1.44
N ASP A 161 -3.63 6.87 2.56
CA ASP A 161 -4.97 7.44 2.71
C ASP A 161 -5.36 8.38 1.56
N ILE A 162 -4.37 9.09 0.96
CA ILE A 162 -4.60 9.96 -0.19
C ILE A 162 -5.00 9.22 -1.47
N LEU A 163 -4.62 7.95 -1.61
CA LEU A 163 -4.89 7.11 -2.77
C LEU A 163 -6.23 6.37 -2.67
N THR A 164 -6.74 6.18 -1.46
CA THR A 164 -7.88 5.32 -1.15
C THR A 164 -9.11 6.12 -0.74
N LYS A 165 -8.92 7.25 -0.05
CA LYS A 165 -10.01 8.08 0.48
C LYS A 165 -10.26 9.31 -0.39
N ALA A 166 -11.52 9.67 -0.55
CA ALA A 166 -11.89 10.90 -1.24
C ALA A 166 -11.41 12.15 -0.47
N VAL A 167 -10.41 12.85 -1.00
CA VAL A 167 -9.80 14.00 -0.31
C VAL A 167 -10.79 15.18 -0.20
N SER A 168 -11.28 15.44 1.02
CA SER A 168 -12.05 16.64 1.33
C SER A 168 -11.20 17.91 1.13
N SER A 169 -11.84 19.02 0.75
CA SER A 169 -11.17 20.26 0.31
C SER A 169 -10.23 20.91 1.33
N LYS A 170 -10.26 20.51 2.61
CA LYS A 170 -9.38 21.06 3.66
C LYS A 170 -7.97 20.48 3.67
N CYS A 171 -7.75 19.23 3.30
CA CYS A 171 -6.42 18.61 3.34
C CYS A 171 -5.50 19.03 2.18
N SER A 172 -6.05 19.56 1.08
CA SER A 172 -5.23 19.97 -0.08
C SER A 172 -4.47 21.29 0.10
N GLN A 173 -4.70 22.03 1.20
CA GLN A 173 -4.04 23.32 1.44
C GLN A 173 -2.64 23.21 2.06
N ASN A 174 -2.27 22.03 2.57
CA ASN A 174 -0.97 21.79 3.21
C ASN A 174 0.06 21.15 2.28
N PHE A 175 -0.22 21.08 0.97
CA PHE A 175 0.72 20.56 -0.04
C PHE A 175 1.33 21.66 -0.88
#